data_AF-A0A485D604-F1
#
_entry.id   AF-A0A485D604-F1
#
_cell.length_a   1.000
_cell.length_b   1.000
_cell.length_c   1.000
_cell.angle_alpha   90.00
_cell.angle_beta   90.00
_cell.angle_gamma   90.00
#
_symmetry.space_group_name_H-M   'P 1'
#
loop_
_entity.id
_entity.type
_entity.pdbx_description
1 polymer ?
#
loop_
_entity_poly.entity_id
_entity_poly.type
_entity_poly.pdbx_seq_one_letter_code
_entity_poly.pdbx_strand_id
1 'polypeptide(L)' 'MMAATAWLPAVKPLDITEPEGKNYTITGDTIHWQNWDFHLRLNSPRRADSLHRDLQRQRAETSGDV' A
#
# COMPACT_ATOMS: atom_id res chain seq x y z
N MET A 1 18.84 -22.49 -15.13
CA MET A 1 17.39 -22.24 -15.22
C MET A 1 17.21 -20.99 -16.09
N MET A 2 16.76 -21.12 -17.34
CA MET A 2 16.59 -20.00 -18.29
C MET A 2 15.10 -19.70 -18.46
N ALA A 3 14.72 -18.43 -18.37
CA ALA A 3 13.34 -17.96 -18.27
C ALA A 3 12.54 -18.21 -19.56
N ALA A 4 11.31 -18.70 -19.40
CA ALA A 4 10.33 -18.86 -20.46
C ALA A 4 9.86 -17.49 -20.98
N THR A 5 10.48 -16.97 -22.03
CA THR A 5 9.96 -15.76 -22.71
C THR A 5 10.32 -15.64 -24.20
N ALA A 6 11.24 -16.46 -24.71
CA ALA A 6 11.74 -16.35 -26.10
C ALA A 6 10.74 -16.71 -27.22
N TRP A 7 9.51 -17.11 -26.89
CA TRP A 7 8.48 -17.55 -27.84
C TRP A 7 7.25 -16.63 -27.91
N LEU A 8 7.18 -15.60 -27.08
CA LEU A 8 6.11 -14.61 -27.20
C LEU A 8 6.50 -13.63 -28.31
N PRO A 9 5.60 -13.35 -29.28
CA PRO A 9 5.86 -12.33 -30.28
C PRO A 9 6.09 -10.98 -29.58
N ALA A 10 7.11 -10.24 -30.02
CA ALA A 10 7.38 -8.90 -29.51
C ALA A 10 6.17 -8.00 -29.80
N VAL A 11 5.56 -7.46 -28.75
CA VAL A 11 4.46 -6.50 -28.86
C VAL A 11 5.06 -5.10 -29.03
N LYS A 12 4.54 -4.34 -29.99
CA LYS A 12 4.93 -2.93 -30.15
C LYS A 12 4.66 -2.17 -28.84
N PRO A 13 5.62 -1.41 -28.29
CA PRO A 13 5.41 -0.62 -27.08
C PRO A 13 4.26 0.38 -27.25
N LEU A 14 3.46 0.52 -26.21
CA LEU A 14 2.43 1.55 -26.09
C LEU A 14 2.88 2.51 -24.99
N ASP A 15 3.17 3.75 -25.36
CA ASP A 15 3.55 4.80 -24.42
C ASP A 15 2.32 5.66 -24.07
N ILE A 16 2.08 5.84 -22.78
CA ILE A 16 1.07 6.78 -22.27
C ILE A 16 1.83 7.95 -21.66
N THR A 17 1.64 9.14 -22.22
CA THR A 17 2.32 10.37 -21.79
C THR A 17 1.30 11.45 -21.44
N GLU A 18 1.63 12.26 -20.44
CA GLU A 18 0.83 13.41 -19.99
C GLU A 18 1.72 14.66 -20.03
N PRO A 19 1.93 15.24 -21.23
CA PRO A 19 2.95 16.26 -21.45
C PRO A 19 2.69 17.57 -20.68
N GLU A 20 1.42 17.88 -20.40
CA GLU A 20 1.00 19.07 -19.65
C GLU A 20 0.95 18.82 -18.13
N GLY A 21 1.24 17.59 -17.68
CA GLY A 21 1.18 17.19 -16.28
C GLY A 21 -0.12 16.46 -15.92
N LYS A 22 -0.28 16.20 -14.61
CA LYS A 22 -1.42 15.45 -14.08
C LYS A 22 -2.65 16.35 -13.95
N ASN A 23 -3.83 15.77 -14.14
CA ASN A 23 -5.12 16.44 -13.89
C ASN A 23 -5.62 16.30 -12.43
N TYR A 24 -4.76 15.83 -11.53
CA TYR A 24 -5.05 15.70 -10.10
C TYR A 24 -3.97 16.39 -9.28
N THR A 25 -4.35 16.83 -8.07
CA THR A 25 -3.44 17.41 -7.09
C THR A 25 -3.36 16.49 -5.87
N ILE A 26 -2.16 16.33 -5.33
CA ILE A 26 -1.92 15.62 -4.07
C ILE A 26 -1.44 16.63 -3.04
N THR A 27 -2.20 16.75 -1.95
CA THR A 27 -1.86 17.62 -0.82
C THR A 27 -1.93 16.79 0.45
N GLY A 28 -0.77 16.41 0.98
CA GLY A 28 -0.69 15.51 2.14
C GLY A 28 -1.22 14.11 1.79
N ASP A 29 -2.29 13.69 2.48
CA ASP A 29 -3.02 12.45 2.24
C ASP A 29 -4.29 12.64 1.38
N THR A 30 -4.54 13.85 0.89
CA THR A 30 -5.69 14.18 0.06
C THR A 30 -5.33 14.15 -1.43
N ILE A 31 -6.16 13.49 -2.22
CA ILE A 31 -6.14 13.51 -3.69
C ILE A 31 -7.38 14.26 -4.16
N HIS A 32 -7.18 15.38 -4.86
CA HIS A 32 -8.23 16.11 -5.55
C HIS A 32 -8.16 15.78 -7.05
N TRP A 33 -9.25 15.27 -7.62
CA TRP A 33 -9.34 14.92 -9.03
C TRP A 33 -10.71 15.26 -9.61
N GLN A 34 -10.77 16.32 -10.41
CA GLN A 34 -12.03 16.85 -10.95
C GLN A 34 -13.03 17.10 -9.81
N ASN A 35 -14.24 16.52 -9.89
CA ASN A 35 -15.28 16.65 -8.86
C ASN A 35 -15.12 15.67 -7.69
N TRP A 36 -13.96 15.01 -7.56
CA TRP A 36 -13.70 14.01 -6.54
C TRP A 36 -12.60 14.45 -5.57
N ASP A 37 -12.84 14.17 -4.29
CA ASP A 37 -11.86 14.34 -3.22
C ASP A 37 -11.75 13.04 -2.42
N PHE A 38 -10.53 12.51 -2.31
CA PHE A 38 -10.23 11.28 -1.57
C PHE A 38 -9.18 11.56 -0.49
N HIS A 39 -9.35 10.96 0.70
CA HIS A 39 -8.30 10.88 1.71
C HIS A 39 -7.73 9.45 1.73
N LEU A 40 -6.46 9.29 1.36
CA LEU A 40 -5.79 8.00 1.25
C LEU A 40 -4.73 7.82 2.34
N ARG A 41 -4.95 6.85 3.25
CA ARG A 41 -3.96 6.46 4.26
C ARG A 41 -3.61 4.98 4.13
N LEU A 42 -2.32 4.67 4.15
CA LEU A 42 -1.82 3.30 4.22
C LEU A 42 -1.65 2.88 5.69
N ASN A 43 -2.59 2.10 6.19
CA ASN A 43 -2.38 1.38 7.44
C ASN A 43 -1.61 0.10 7.12
N SER A 44 -0.29 0.11 7.32
CA SER A 44 0.47 -1.16 7.31
C SER A 44 -0.07 -2.03 8.45
N PRO A 45 -0.52 -3.26 8.19
CA PRO A 45 -0.87 -4.15 9.29
C PRO A 45 0.38 -4.34 10.15
N ARG A 46 0.24 -4.11 11.47
CA ARG A 46 1.27 -4.50 12.43
C ARG A 46 1.60 -5.96 12.16
N ARG A 47 2.89 -6.27 11.98
CA ARG A 47 3.36 -7.65 11.76
C ARG A 47 2.80 -8.55 12.87
N ALA A 48 2.47 -9.79 12.52
CA ALA A 48 1.85 -10.76 13.43
C ALA A 48 2.70 -11.07 14.69
N ASP A 49 3.99 -10.76 14.66
CA ASP A 49 4.89 -10.81 15.82
C ASP A 49 4.48 -9.82 16.94
N SER A 50 3.81 -8.73 16.58
CA SER A 50 3.43 -7.66 17.49
C SER A 50 2.18 -8.02 18.30
N LEU A 51 1.23 -8.75 17.69
CA LEU A 51 0.03 -9.24 18.37
C LEU A 51 0.36 -10.27 19.46
N HIS A 52 1.38 -11.11 19.25
CA HIS A 52 1.80 -12.08 20.26
C HIS A 52 2.35 -11.39 21.52
N ARG A 53 3.13 -10.33 21.37
CA ARG A 53 3.65 -9.57 22.51
C ARG A 53 2.57 -8.79 23.23
N ASP A 54 1.64 -8.18 22.50
CA ASP A 54 0.54 -7.42 23.09
C ASP A 54 -0.39 -8.32 23.92
N LEU A 55 -0.70 -9.53 23.44
CA LEU A 55 -1.49 -10.52 24.17
C LEU A 55 -0.80 -11.04 25.44
N GLN A 56 0.53 -11.25 25.40
CA GLN A 56 1.30 -11.68 26.58
C GLN A 56 1.37 -10.57 27.64
N ARG A 57 1.54 -9.31 27.21
CA ARG A 57 1.51 -8.15 28.09
C ARG A 57 0.16 -8.01 28.78
N GLN A 58 -0.93 -8.14 28.01
CA GLN A 58 -2.28 -8.03 28.54
C GLN A 58 -2.59 -9.14 29.57
N ARG A 59 -2.14 -10.39 29.31
CA ARG A 59 -2.24 -11.50 30.28
C ARG A 59 -1.42 -11.27 31.55
N ALA A 60 -0.22 -10.70 31.44
CA ALA A 60 0.61 -10.39 32.60
C ALA A 60 -0.02 -9.29 33.47
N GLU A 61 -0.66 -8.29 32.86
CA GLU A 61 -1.39 -7.22 33.55
C GLU A 61 -2.67 -7.74 34.23
N THR A 62 -3.35 -8.76 33.68
CA THR A 62 -4.52 -9.37 34.34
C THR A 62 -4.17 -10.36 35.45
N SER A 63 -2.90 -10.78 35.54
CA SER A 63 -2.43 -11.75 36.52
C SER A 63 -1.78 -11.12 37.76
N GLY A 64 -1.60 -9.80 37.78
CA GLY A 64 -0.90 -9.08 38.85
C GLY A 64 -1.78 -8.63 40.03
N ASP A 65 -3.02 -9.10 40.12
CA ASP A 65 -3.98 -8.65 41.14
C ASP A 65 -4.75 -9.84 41.73
N VAL A 66 -4.06 -10.64 42.56
CA VAL A 66 -4.61 -11.53 43.61
C VAL A 66 -3.60 -11.63 44.76
#